data_AF-H0J0G5-F1
#
_entry.id   AF-H0J0G5-F1
#
_cell.length_a   1.000
_cell.length_b   1.000
_cell.length_c   1.000
_cell.angle_alpha   90.00
_cell.angle_beta   90.00
_cell.angle_gamma   90.00
#
_symmetry.space_group_name_H-M   'P 1'
#
loop_
_entity.id
_entity.type
_entity.pdbx_description
1 polymer ?
#
loop_
_entity_poly.entity_id
_entity_poly.type
_entity_poly.pdbx_seq_one_letter_code
_entity_poly.pdbx_strand_id
1 'polypeptide(L)' 'MAAKTNPQTTSKSGVEFLNAKQVANRYGVHPASIYRWAKESNFPKPIKLGPNVTRWRLADLGEWEATQQEVS' A
#
# COMPACT_ATOMS: atom_id res chain seq x y z
N MET A 1 -19.73 -2.94 11.73
CA MET A 1 -18.94 -1.69 11.69
C MET A 1 -18.08 -1.72 10.44
N ALA A 2 -18.60 -1.18 9.33
CA ALA A 2 -18.00 -1.31 8.00
C ALA A 2 -17.27 -0.01 7.63
N ALA A 3 -15.95 -0.03 7.68
CA ALA A 3 -15.13 1.07 7.15
C ALA A 3 -15.14 1.02 5.61
N LYS A 4 -16.19 1.60 5.05
CA LYS A 4 -16.22 2.42 3.82
C LYS A 4 -15.16 2.05 2.79
N THR A 5 -15.48 1.08 1.95
CA THR A 5 -14.79 0.90 0.65
C THR A 5 -15.31 2.00 -0.27
N ASN A 6 -14.54 3.08 -0.45
CA ASN A 6 -14.83 4.08 -1.47
C ASN A 6 -14.14 3.65 -2.77
N PRO A 7 -14.88 3.29 -3.84
CA PRO A 7 -14.31 3.07 -5.15
C PRO A 7 -14.08 4.47 -5.76
N GLN A 8 -12.87 5.01 -5.63
CA GLN A 8 -12.49 6.21 -6.37
C GLN A 8 -11.51 5.82 -7.46
N THR A 9 -12.08 5.45 -8.60
CA THR A 9 -11.45 5.49 -9.92
C THR A 9 -11.35 6.95 -10.30
N THR A 10 -10.20 7.59 -10.14
CA THR A 10 -9.95 8.90 -10.76
C THR A 10 -8.53 8.95 -11.28
N SER A 11 -8.43 8.70 -12.58
CA SER A 11 -7.35 9.03 -13.48
C SER A 11 -6.93 10.51 -13.32
N LYS A 12 -5.63 10.77 -13.10
CA LYS A 12 -4.81 11.78 -13.78
C LYS A 12 -3.49 12.01 -13.03
N SER A 13 -2.39 11.69 -13.72
CA SER A 13 -1.10 12.39 -13.72
C SER A 13 -0.70 13.08 -12.40
N GLY A 14 -0.23 12.31 -11.42
CA GLY A 14 0.39 12.86 -10.21
C GLY A 14 0.32 11.89 -9.04
N VAL A 15 1.34 11.02 -8.91
CA VAL A 15 1.60 10.11 -7.78
C VAL A 15 0.41 9.21 -7.39
N GLU A 16 0.39 7.98 -7.91
CA GLU A 16 -0.65 7.00 -7.57
C GLU A 16 -0.51 6.51 -6.12
N PHE A 17 -1.58 6.70 -5.34
CA PHE A 17 -1.68 6.22 -3.97
C PHE A 17 -2.63 5.02 -3.89
N LEU A 18 -2.11 3.88 -3.48
CA LEU A 18 -2.87 2.66 -3.25
C LEU A 18 -3.32 2.56 -1.79
N ASN A 19 -4.50 1.98 -1.60
CA ASN A 19 -4.99 1.58 -0.29
C ASN A 19 -4.51 0.17 0.10
N ALA A 20 -4.59 -0.17 1.38
CA ALA A 20 -4.14 -1.48 1.88
C ALA A 20 -4.76 -2.67 1.13
N LYS A 21 -6.02 -2.56 0.69
CA LYS A 21 -6.72 -3.62 -0.06
C LYS A 21 -6.17 -3.77 -1.48
N GLN A 22 -5.84 -2.68 -2.16
CA GLN A 22 -5.20 -2.71 -3.48
C GLN A 22 -3.78 -3.28 -3.40
N VAL A 23 -3.01 -2.86 -2.40
CA VAL A 23 -1.68 -3.40 -2.13
C VAL A 23 -1.78 -4.89 -1.82
N ALA A 24 -2.70 -5.31 -0.97
CA ALA A 24 -2.95 -6.70 -0.64
C ALA A 24 -3.33 -7.54 -1.86
N ASN A 25 -4.20 -7.01 -2.73
CA ASN A 25 -4.60 -7.66 -3.97
C ASN A 25 -3.43 -7.82 -4.96
N ARG A 26 -2.51 -6.84 -5.01
CA ARG A 26 -1.31 -6.91 -5.85
C ARG A 26 -0.39 -8.07 -5.45
N TYR A 27 -0.20 -8.27 -4.15
CA TYR A 27 0.65 -9.36 -3.63
C TYR A 27 -0.11 -10.66 -3.35
N GLY A 28 -1.43 -10.70 -3.58
CA GLY A 28 -2.27 -11.86 -3.27
C GLY A 28 -2.35 -12.20 -1.77
N VAL A 29 -2.07 -11.24 -0.89
CA VAL A 29 -2.08 -11.43 0.57
C VAL A 29 -3.32 -10.83 1.22
N HIS A 30 -3.55 -11.16 2.49
CA HIS A 30 -4.60 -10.51 3.27
C HIS A 30 -4.20 -9.07 3.65
N PRO A 31 -5.10 -8.08 3.66
CA PRO A 31 -4.77 -6.70 4.05
C PRO A 31 -4.15 -6.58 5.45
N ALA A 32 -4.49 -7.50 6.37
CA ALA A 32 -3.83 -7.57 7.68
C ALA A 32 -2.32 -7.81 7.59
N SER A 33 -1.86 -8.58 6.60
CA SER A 33 -0.43 -8.81 6.34
C SER A 33 0.26 -7.53 5.89
N ILE A 34 -0.40 -6.70 5.06
CA ILE A 34 0.14 -5.39 4.67
C ILE A 34 0.33 -4.47 5.88
N TYR A 35 -0.62 -4.45 6.83
CA TYR A 35 -0.46 -3.69 8.07
C TYR A 35 0.68 -4.22 8.95
N ARG A 36 0.90 -5.54 8.96
CA ARG A 36 2.05 -6.16 9.65
C ARG A 36 3.36 -5.75 9.01
N TRP A 37 3.47 -5.88 7.69
CA TRP A 37 4.66 -5.48 6.93
C TRP A 37 4.97 -3.98 7.09
N ALA A 38 3.95 -3.14 7.08
CA ALA A 38 4.10 -1.71 7.36
C ALA A 38 4.61 -1.41 8.79
N LYS A 39 4.44 -2.35 9.74
CA LYS A 39 5.00 -2.27 11.09
C LYS A 39 6.40 -2.87 11.18
N GLU A 40 6.71 -3.90 10.37
CA GLU A 40 7.98 -4.63 10.37
C GLU A 40 9.12 -3.88 9.64
N SER A 41 8.90 -2.63 9.21
CA SER A 41 9.89 -1.73 8.57
C SER A 41 10.50 -2.25 7.26
N ASN A 42 10.21 -3.49 6.87
CA ASN A 42 10.59 -4.14 5.61
C ASN A 42 9.52 -3.91 4.53
N PHE A 43 8.80 -2.79 4.56
CA PHE A 43 7.77 -2.46 3.60
C PHE A 43 7.69 -0.94 3.42
N PRO A 44 7.30 -0.44 2.24
CA PRO A 44 7.18 0.98 1.97
C PRO A 44 6.38 1.71 3.04
N LYS A 45 6.86 2.92 3.38
CA LYS A 45 6.35 3.64 4.55
C LYS A 45 4.90 4.04 4.31
N PRO A 46 3.98 3.68 5.23
CA PRO A 46 2.60 4.10 5.13
C PRO A 46 2.50 5.64 5.24
N ILE A 47 1.94 6.28 4.22
CA ILE A 47 1.66 7.71 4.23
C ILE A 47 0.31 7.92 4.90
N LYS A 48 0.33 8.62 6.03
CA LYS A 48 -0.89 9.04 6.74
C LYS A 48 -1.41 10.33 6.12
N LEU A 49 -2.49 10.22 5.35
CA LEU A 49 -3.19 11.38 4.76
C LEU A 49 -4.27 11.95 5.69
N GLY A 50 -4.58 11.25 6.79
CA GLY A 50 -5.56 11.69 7.77
C GLY A 50 -5.59 10.79 9.01
N PRO A 51 -6.47 11.06 9.98
CA PRO A 51 -6.48 10.38 11.28
C PRO A 51 -6.70 8.86 11.19
N ASN A 52 -7.37 8.38 10.13
CA ASN A 52 -7.61 6.96 9.88
C ASN A 52 -7.32 6.55 8.43
N VAL A 53 -6.55 7.36 7.69
CA VAL A 53 -6.31 7.12 6.26
C VAL A 53 -4.84 6.88 6.01
N THR A 54 -4.51 5.61 5.78
CA THR A 54 -3.17 5.16 5.37
C THR A 54 -3.17 4.82 3.89
N ARG A 55 -2.14 5.30 3.18
CA ARG A 55 -1.91 5.04 1.76
C ARG A 55 -0.45 4.69 1.48
N TRP A 56 -0.23 3.96 0.40
CA TRP A 56 1.09 3.61 -0.11
C TRP A 56 1.27 4.21 -1.48
N ARG A 57 2.45 4.76 -1.78
CA ARG A 57 2.77 5.21 -3.14
C ARG A 57 3.12 4.01 -4.00
N LEU A 58 2.65 4.02 -5.24
CA LEU A 58 3.01 3.00 -6.21
C LEU A 58 4.53 2.96 -6.47
N ALA A 59 5.19 4.12 -6.47
CA ALA A 59 6.64 4.22 -6.63
C ALA A 59 7.40 3.49 -5.51
N ASP A 60 7.06 3.76 -4.25
CA ASP A 60 7.68 3.13 -3.06
C ASP A 60 7.50 1.60 -3.07
N LEU A 61 6.34 1.12 -3.55
CA LEU A 61 6.08 -0.31 -3.73
C LEU A 61 6.99 -0.93 -4.80
N GLY A 62 7.21 -0.26 -5.92
CA GLY A 62 8.11 -0.73 -6.97
C GLY A 62 9.58 -0.75 -6.54
N GLU A 63 10.04 0.27 -5.80
CA GLU A 63 11.40 0.30 -5.23
C GLU A 63 11.61 -0.81 -4.19
N TRP A 64 10.58 -1.10 -3.40
CA TRP A 64 10.60 -2.21 -2.46
C TRP A 64 10.62 -3.58 -3.15
N GLU A 65 9.81 -3.75 -4.20
CA GLU A 65 9.81 -4.97 -5.03
C GLU A 65 11.23 -5.25 -5.56
N ALA A 66 11.94 -4.22 -6.05
CA ALA A 66 13.33 -4.35 -6.49
C ALA A 66 14.30 -4.74 -5.36
N THR A 67 14.14 -4.17 -4.17
CA THR A 67 14.97 -4.50 -3.00
C THR A 67 14.77 -5.95 -2.52
N GLN A 68 13.56 -6.49 -2.63
CA GLN A 68 13.28 -7.89 -2.27
C GLN A 68 13.80 -8.89 -3.31
N GLN A 69 13.86 -8.54 -4.59
CA GLN A 69 14.40 -9.45 -5.63
C GLN A 69 15.92 -9.63 -5.54
N GLU A 70 16.65 -8.73 -4.90
CA GLU A 70 18.12 -8.83 -4.74
C GLU A 70 18.54 -9.82 -3.63
N VAL A 71 17.61 -10.21 -2.75
CA VAL A 71 17.87 -11.24 -1.73
C VAL A 71 17.36 -12.59 -2.25
N SER A 72 18.12 -13.21 -3.15
CA SER A 72 17.96 -14.61 -3.54
C SER A 72 19.26 -15.38 -3.41
#